data_AF-U3U4B3-F1
#
_entry.id   AF-U3U4B3-F1
#
_cell.length_a   1.000
_cell.length_b   1.000
_cell.length_c   1.000
_cell.angle_alpha   90.00
_cell.angle_beta   90.00
_cell.angle_gamma   90.00
#
_symmetry.space_group_name_H-M   'P 1'
#
loop_
_entity.id
_entity.type
_entity.pdbx_description
1 polymer ?
#
loop_
_entity_poly.entity_id
_entity_poly.type
_entity_poly.pdbx_seq_one_letter_code
_entity_poly.pdbx_strand_id
1 'polypeptide(L)'
;MLAERFPHLRLREIIAGQDERERISRLLEKTLAASQHIVGLYNTGMGNTLIHEALARHRLCAKVVYVTHELYQTTRELLAKRVLTLTLDQNTLRHAQLALTLLLRHLEEGEQPETYQPGKVDFMLFTQENFA
;
A
#
# COMPACT_ATOMS: atom_id res chain seq x y z
N MET A 1 3.82 -7.68 -19.03
CA MET A 1 3.03 -6.79 -18.12
C MET A 1 1.86 -7.54 -17.47
N LEU A 2 1.17 -6.98 -16.46
CA LEU A 2 0.05 -7.64 -15.74
C LEU A 2 -1.03 -8.18 -16.71
N ALA A 3 -1.41 -7.39 -17.72
CA ALA A 3 -2.40 -7.79 -18.73
C ALA A 3 -1.95 -8.97 -19.61
N GLU A 4 -0.65 -9.14 -19.85
CA GLU A 4 -0.11 -10.28 -20.62
C GLU A 4 -0.12 -11.56 -19.77
N ARG A 5 0.21 -11.45 -18.48
CA ARG A 5 0.29 -12.60 -17.56
C ARG A 5 -1.07 -13.02 -17.01
N PHE A 6 -2.01 -12.09 -16.91
CA PHE A 6 -3.35 -12.30 -16.34
C PHE A 6 -4.42 -11.67 -17.25
N PRO A 7 -4.62 -12.21 -18.47
CA PRO A 7 -5.55 -11.62 -19.45
C PRO A 7 -7.02 -11.63 -19.00
N HIS A 8 -7.37 -12.45 -18.01
CA HIS A 8 -8.69 -12.49 -17.38
C HIS A 8 -8.92 -11.33 -16.39
N LEU A 9 -7.86 -10.64 -15.97
CA LEU A 9 -7.95 -9.43 -15.13
C LEU A 9 -7.90 -8.20 -16.03
N ARG A 10 -8.89 -7.32 -15.87
CA ARG A 10 -8.95 -6.04 -16.56
C ARG A 10 -8.73 -4.90 -15.59
N LEU A 11 -7.68 -4.11 -15.82
CA LEU A 11 -7.53 -2.83 -15.13
C LEU A 11 -8.65 -1.90 -15.60
N ARG A 12 -9.52 -1.48 -14.66
CA ARG A 12 -10.70 -0.67 -14.99
C ARG A 12 -10.40 0.81 -15.01
N GLU A 13 -10.07 1.37 -13.85
CA GLU A 13 -9.87 2.80 -13.67
C GLU A 13 -8.66 3.04 -12.78
N ILE A 14 -7.91 4.09 -13.09
CA ILE A 14 -6.85 4.61 -12.23
C ILE A 14 -7.41 5.86 -11.55
N ILE A 15 -7.61 5.79 -10.24
CA ILE A 15 -8.20 6.89 -9.46
C ILE A 15 -7.08 7.79 -8.93
N ALA A 16 -7.00 9.02 -9.45
CA ALA A 16 -6.10 10.04 -8.94
C ALA A 16 -6.78 10.87 -7.83
N GLY A 17 -6.51 10.49 -6.58
CA GLY A 17 -7.06 11.14 -5.39
C GLY A 17 -6.44 12.48 -5.02
N GLN A 18 -5.20 12.76 -5.48
CA GLN A 18 -4.43 13.98 -5.16
C GLN A 18 -4.34 14.27 -3.65
N ASP A 19 -4.30 13.22 -2.82
CA ASP A 19 -4.33 13.28 -1.35
C ASP A 19 -5.55 14.01 -0.74
N GLU A 20 -6.58 14.30 -1.56
CA GLU A 20 -7.82 14.91 -1.14
C GLU A 20 -8.84 13.84 -0.73
N ARG A 21 -9.12 13.76 0.58
CA ARG A 21 -10.01 12.74 1.16
C ARG A 21 -11.39 12.69 0.49
N GLU A 22 -12.04 13.85 0.31
CA GLU A 22 -13.37 13.91 -0.31
C GLU A 22 -13.35 13.44 -1.76
N ARG A 23 -12.28 13.76 -2.49
CA ARG A 23 -12.10 13.34 -3.87
C ARG A 23 -11.88 11.84 -3.99
N ILE A 24 -11.04 11.26 -3.12
CA ILE A 24 -10.82 9.82 -3.05
C ILE A 24 -12.16 9.10 -2.85
N SER A 25 -12.93 9.51 -1.83
CA SER A 25 -14.25 8.93 -1.57
C SER A 25 -15.18 9.05 -2.77
N ARG A 26 -15.34 10.26 -3.32
CA ARG A 26 -16.27 10.51 -4.42
C ARG A 26 -15.93 9.70 -5.68
N LEU A 27 -14.65 9.63 -6.05
CA LEU A 27 -14.21 8.89 -7.23
C LEU A 27 -14.31 7.38 -7.02
N LEU A 28 -13.97 6.89 -5.83
CA LEU A 28 -14.07 5.47 -5.49
C LEU A 28 -15.53 5.02 -5.50
N GLU A 29 -16.42 5.78 -4.85
CA GLU A 29 -17.86 5.50 -4.84
C GLU A 29 -18.44 5.42 -6.25
N LYS A 30 -18.11 6.41 -7.10
CA LYS A 30 -18.53 6.42 -8.50
C LYS A 30 -18.04 5.18 -9.26
N THR A 31 -16.79 4.77 -9.02
CA THR A 31 -16.17 3.62 -9.70
C THR A 31 -16.79 2.30 -9.28
N LEU A 32 -17.03 2.12 -7.97
CA LEU A 32 -17.67 0.93 -7.41
C LEU A 32 -19.13 0.83 -7.87
N ALA A 33 -19.88 1.93 -7.86
CA ALA A 33 -21.27 1.95 -8.33
C ALA A 33 -21.40 1.61 -9.82
N ALA A 34 -20.43 2.01 -10.65
CA ALA A 34 -20.41 1.73 -12.09
C ALA A 34 -19.94 0.30 -12.45
N SER A 35 -19.48 -0.49 -11.47
CA SER A 35 -18.82 -1.77 -11.73
C SER A 35 -19.40 -2.89 -10.86
N GLN A 36 -20.07 -3.85 -11.47
CA GLN A 36 -20.69 -4.98 -10.76
C GLN A 36 -19.72 -6.11 -10.39
N HIS A 37 -18.48 -6.08 -10.87
CA HIS A 37 -17.54 -7.20 -10.74
C HIS A 37 -16.10 -6.76 -10.43
N ILE A 38 -15.94 -5.93 -9.39
CA ILE A 38 -14.62 -5.59 -8.86
C ILE A 38 -14.13 -6.75 -8.00
N VAL A 39 -12.99 -7.33 -8.37
CA VAL A 39 -12.35 -8.45 -7.65
C VAL A 39 -11.12 -8.03 -6.85
N GLY A 40 -10.61 -6.82 -7.09
CA GLY A 40 -9.45 -6.31 -6.36
C GLY A 40 -9.25 -4.81 -6.47
N LEU A 41 -8.51 -4.27 -5.51
CA LEU A 41 -8.13 -2.87 -5.38
C LEU A 41 -6.67 -2.79 -4.91
N TYR A 42 -5.89 -1.95 -5.57
CA TYR A 42 -4.52 -1.62 -5.20
C TYR A 42 -4.43 -0.13 -4.89
N ASN A 43 -4.09 0.21 -3.65
CA ASN A 43 -3.92 1.59 -3.20
C ASN A 43 -2.45 1.90 -2.95
N THR A 44 -1.89 2.91 -3.62
CA THR A 44 -0.51 3.38 -3.40
C THR A 44 -0.43 4.59 -2.49
N GLY A 45 -1.55 5.24 -2.17
CA GLY A 45 -1.58 6.52 -1.49
C GLY A 45 -2.29 6.47 -0.14
N MET A 46 -2.64 7.65 0.36
CA MET A 46 -3.41 7.78 1.59
C MET A 46 -4.88 7.35 1.38
N GLY A 47 -5.64 7.30 2.47
CA GLY A 47 -7.10 7.10 2.40
C GLY A 47 -7.58 5.67 2.64
N ASN A 48 -6.76 4.81 3.26
CA ASN A 48 -7.17 3.43 3.59
C ASN A 48 -8.48 3.37 4.41
N THR A 49 -8.77 4.37 5.27
CA THR A 49 -10.06 4.50 5.96
C THR A 49 -11.23 4.74 5.01
N LEU A 50 -11.07 5.66 4.05
CA LEU A 50 -12.12 6.00 3.07
C LEU A 50 -12.38 4.83 2.13
N ILE A 51 -11.32 4.12 1.74
CA ILE A 51 -11.41 2.90 0.95
C ILE A 51 -12.19 1.84 1.73
N HIS A 52 -11.85 1.62 3.01
CA HIS A 52 -12.58 0.68 3.85
C HIS A 52 -14.07 1.03 3.94
N GLU A 53 -14.41 2.30 4.19
CA GLU A 53 -15.80 2.75 4.26
C GLU A 53 -16.56 2.54 2.95
N ALA A 54 -15.93 2.83 1.81
CA ALA A 54 -16.54 2.60 0.50
C ALA A 54 -16.75 1.10 0.24
N LEU A 55 -15.74 0.26 0.50
CA LEU A 55 -15.88 -1.20 0.39
C LEU A 55 -16.98 -1.73 1.32
N ALA A 56 -17.15 -1.16 2.52
CA ALA A 56 -18.22 -1.52 3.44
C ALA A 56 -19.60 -1.15 2.88
N ARG A 57 -19.78 0.07 2.36
CA ARG A 57 -21.03 0.53 1.74
C ARG A 57 -21.46 -0.33 0.56
N HIS A 58 -20.49 -0.81 -0.23
CA HIS A 58 -20.73 -1.70 -1.38
C HIS A 58 -20.74 -3.19 -1.03
N ARG A 59 -20.63 -3.56 0.26
CA ARG A 59 -20.61 -4.97 0.75
C ARG A 59 -19.48 -5.81 0.13
N LEU A 60 -18.33 -5.16 -0.12
CA LEU A 60 -17.13 -5.73 -0.72
C LEU A 60 -16.03 -6.07 0.30
N CYS A 61 -16.18 -5.69 1.56
CA CYS A 61 -15.28 -6.12 2.64
C CYS A 61 -15.12 -7.65 2.63
N ALA A 62 -13.87 -8.13 2.69
CA ALA A 62 -13.50 -9.54 2.62
C ALA A 62 -13.94 -10.31 1.34
N LYS A 63 -14.45 -9.61 0.31
CA LYS A 63 -14.83 -10.21 -0.99
C LYS A 63 -13.90 -9.81 -2.15
N VAL A 64 -13.06 -8.81 -1.91
CA VAL A 64 -12.09 -8.32 -2.90
C VAL A 64 -10.69 -8.45 -2.34
N VAL A 65 -9.72 -8.67 -3.22
CA VAL A 65 -8.31 -8.59 -2.86
C VAL A 65 -7.95 -7.12 -2.69
N TYR A 66 -7.60 -6.73 -1.48
CA TYR A 66 -7.20 -5.36 -1.18
C TYR A 66 -5.71 -5.33 -0.81
N VAL A 67 -4.92 -4.60 -1.60
CA VAL A 67 -3.49 -4.42 -1.39
C VAL A 67 -3.20 -2.92 -1.19
N THR A 68 -2.35 -2.61 -0.22
CA THR A 68 -1.93 -1.23 0.08
C THR A 68 -0.46 -1.16 0.49
N HIS A 69 0.01 0.01 0.92
CA HIS A 69 1.36 0.25 1.41
C HIS A 69 1.39 0.60 2.91
N GLU A 70 2.52 0.26 3.52
CA GLU A 70 2.90 0.50 4.92
C GLU A 70 2.03 -0.22 5.97
N LEU A 71 2.67 -0.71 7.03
CA LEU A 71 2.03 -1.30 8.19
C LEU A 71 1.96 -0.28 9.33
N TYR A 72 0.83 0.39 9.44
CA TYR A 72 0.52 1.35 10.49
C TYR A 72 -0.83 1.01 11.13
N GLN A 73 -1.26 1.80 12.11
CA GLN A 73 -2.45 1.48 12.92
C GLN A 73 -3.68 1.09 12.08
N THR A 74 -4.03 1.86 11.06
CA THR A 74 -5.20 1.56 10.22
C THR A 74 -5.02 0.27 9.43
N THR A 75 -3.87 0.04 8.79
CA THR A 75 -3.68 -1.19 7.99
C THR A 75 -3.60 -2.43 8.86
N ARG A 76 -3.05 -2.34 10.09
CA ARG A 76 -3.12 -3.40 11.13
C ARG A 76 -4.57 -3.75 11.49
N GLU A 77 -5.40 -2.74 11.75
CA GLU A 77 -6.83 -2.96 12.04
C GLU A 77 -7.58 -3.60 10.86
N LEU A 78 -7.26 -3.18 9.63
CA LEU A 78 -7.89 -3.74 8.43
C LEU A 78 -7.44 -5.18 8.15
N LEU A 79 -6.19 -5.54 8.46
CA LEU A 79 -5.71 -6.93 8.41
C LEU A 79 -6.45 -7.78 9.45
N ALA A 80 -6.53 -7.29 10.70
CA ALA A 80 -7.27 -7.97 11.78
C ALA A 80 -8.75 -8.21 11.44
N LYS A 81 -9.39 -7.25 10.76
CA LYS A 81 -10.79 -7.33 10.29
C LYS A 81 -10.97 -8.14 9.00
N ARG A 82 -9.90 -8.70 8.43
CA ARG A 82 -9.89 -9.39 7.12
C ARG A 82 -10.38 -8.54 5.94
N VAL A 83 -10.27 -7.22 6.06
CA VAL A 83 -10.62 -6.29 4.98
C VAL A 83 -9.42 -6.08 4.06
N LEU A 84 -8.23 -5.91 4.63
CA LEU A 84 -6.99 -5.82 3.89
C LEU A 84 -6.42 -7.23 3.67
N THR A 85 -5.90 -7.49 2.47
CA THR A 85 -5.28 -8.77 2.10
C THR A 85 -3.77 -8.73 2.31
N LEU A 86 -3.12 -7.66 1.89
CA LEU A 86 -1.67 -7.51 1.91
C LEU A 86 -1.29 -6.03 2.07
N THR A 87 -0.25 -5.74 2.86
CA THR A 87 0.47 -4.47 2.78
C THR A 87 1.95 -4.67 2.47
N LEU A 88 2.47 -3.80 1.61
CA LEU A 88 3.87 -3.68 1.23
C LEU A 88 4.52 -2.59 2.10
N ASP A 89 5.33 -2.98 3.07
CA ASP A 89 6.00 -2.05 3.98
C ASP A 89 7.46 -1.85 3.57
N GLN A 90 7.86 -0.60 3.42
CA GLN A 90 9.20 -0.22 3.00
C GLN A 90 10.21 -0.17 4.14
N ASN A 91 9.78 -0.36 5.38
CA ASN A 91 10.57 -0.15 6.57
C ASN A 91 11.19 1.26 6.61
N THR A 92 10.33 2.27 6.55
CA THR A 92 10.73 3.69 6.52
C THR A 92 11.66 4.04 7.71
N LEU A 93 11.47 3.39 8.87
CA LEU A 93 12.36 3.56 10.01
C LEU A 93 13.78 3.05 9.71
N ARG A 94 13.94 1.88 9.09
CA ARG A 94 15.24 1.34 8.69
C ARG A 94 15.94 2.24 7.68
N HIS A 95 15.20 2.83 6.75
CA HIS A 95 15.75 3.83 5.84
C HIS A 95 16.35 5.02 6.59
N ALA A 96 15.62 5.58 7.55
CA ALA A 96 16.10 6.71 8.35
C ALA A 96 17.36 6.33 9.17
N GLN A 97 17.36 5.14 9.79
CA GLN A 97 18.50 4.64 10.55
C GLN A 97 19.75 4.46 9.67
N LEU A 98 19.61 3.79 8.52
CA LEU A 98 20.73 3.58 7.60
C LEU A 98 21.24 4.90 7.04
N ALA A 99 20.35 5.82 6.65
CA ALA A 99 20.75 7.14 6.18
C ALA A 99 21.59 7.88 7.23
N LEU A 100 21.17 7.84 8.50
CA LEU A 100 21.92 8.47 9.59
C LEU A 100 23.28 7.77 9.81
N THR A 101 23.32 6.44 9.81
CA THR A 101 24.57 5.68 9.96
C THR A 101 25.57 6.01 8.84
N LEU A 102 25.12 6.04 7.59
CA LEU A 102 25.98 6.36 6.44
C LEU A 102 26.50 7.79 6.50
N LEU A 103 25.64 8.74 6.91
CA LEU A 103 26.04 10.13 7.08
C LEU A 103 27.11 10.29 8.18
N LEU A 104 26.93 9.63 9.33
CA LEU A 104 27.92 9.70 10.42
C LEU A 104 29.27 9.10 10.02
N ARG A 105 29.29 7.92 9.39
CA ARG A 105 30.53 7.30 8.90
C ARG A 105 31.26 8.18 7.88
N HIS A 106 30.51 8.83 7.00
CA HIS A 106 31.09 9.77 6.07
C HIS A 106 31.75 10.97 6.80
N LEU A 107 31.07 11.53 7.81
CA LEU A 107 31.58 12.68 8.56
C LEU A 107 32.76 12.34 9.48
N GLU A 108 32.78 11.15 10.08
CA GLU A 108 33.80 10.74 11.06
C GLU A 108 35.01 10.08 10.41
N GLU A 109 34.79 9.24 9.40
CA GLU A 109 35.83 8.38 8.81
C GLU A 109 36.13 8.72 7.34
N GLY A 110 35.34 9.60 6.71
CA GLY A 110 35.46 9.91 5.28
C GLY A 110 34.97 8.79 4.36
N GLU A 111 34.26 7.78 4.90
CA GLU A 111 33.74 6.66 4.12
C GLU A 111 32.85 7.14 2.95
N GLN A 112 33.01 6.52 1.79
CA GLN A 112 32.16 6.74 0.62
C GLN A 112 31.43 5.44 0.30
N PRO A 113 30.14 5.33 0.68
CA PRO A 113 29.41 4.09 0.48
C PRO A 113 29.16 3.82 -1.01
N GLU A 114 29.23 2.55 -1.40
CA GLU A 114 28.81 2.13 -2.73
C GLU A 114 27.34 2.51 -2.98
N THR A 115 27.04 2.99 -4.18
CA THR A 115 25.67 3.38 -4.51
C THR A 115 24.75 2.14 -4.48
N TYR A 116 23.61 2.25 -3.80
CA TYR A 116 22.56 1.24 -3.68
C TYR A 116 22.86 -0.03 -2.84
N GLN A 117 24.09 -0.24 -2.34
CA GLN A 117 24.36 -1.41 -1.49
C GLN A 117 24.10 -1.15 0.01
N PRO A 118 24.78 -0.19 0.68
CA PRO A 118 24.69 -0.08 2.14
C PRO A 118 23.36 0.47 2.64
N GLY A 119 22.62 1.18 1.77
CA GLY A 119 21.28 1.72 2.05
C GLY A 119 20.12 0.84 1.59
N LYS A 120 20.39 -0.38 1.11
CA LYS A 120 19.34 -1.27 0.62
C LYS A 120 18.46 -1.73 1.78
N VAL A 121 17.15 -1.57 1.60
CA VAL A 121 16.13 -2.04 2.52
C VAL A 121 15.19 -2.95 1.73
N ASP A 122 14.99 -4.16 2.24
CA ASP A 122 14.06 -5.09 1.63
C ASP A 122 12.62 -4.76 2.04
N PHE A 123 11.69 -4.97 1.12
CA PHE A 123 10.26 -4.85 1.42
C PHE A 123 9.82 -5.95 2.37
N MET A 124 8.97 -5.58 3.32
CA MET A 124 8.27 -6.53 4.18
C MET A 124 6.84 -6.71 3.68
N LEU A 125 6.40 -7.97 3.58
CA LEU A 125 5.05 -8.33 3.20
C LEU A 125 4.26 -8.69 4.45
N PHE A 126 3.20 -7.94 4.73
CA PHE A 126 2.32 -8.23 5.85
C PHE A 126 0.93 -8.66 5.38
N THR A 127 0.51 -9.77 5.92
CA THR A 127 -0.75 -10.48 5.68
C THR A 127 -1.45 -10.71 7.01
N GLN A 128 -2.59 -11.40 7.02
CA GLN A 128 -3.29 -11.71 8.28
C GLN A 128 -2.48 -12.63 9.18
N GLU A 129 -1.53 -13.36 8.60
CA GLU A 129 -0.77 -14.43 9.22
C GLU A 129 0.47 -13.92 9.95
N ASN A 130 0.97 -12.71 9.63
CA ASN A 130 2.27 -12.24 10.13
C ASN A 130 2.30 -10.74 10.50
N PHE A 131 1.15 -10.05 10.57
CA PHE A 131 1.12 -8.62 10.90
C PHE A 131 1.21 -8.33 12.41
N ALA A 132 0.99 -9.34 13.25
CA ALA A 132 0.97 -9.22 14.71
C ALA A 132 2.39 -9.13 15.30
#